data_AF-A0AAU8HQ14-F1
#
_entry.id   AF-A0AAU8HQ14-F1
#
_cell.length_a   1.000
_cell.length_b   1.000
_cell.length_c   1.000
_cell.angle_alpha   90.00
_cell.angle_beta   90.00
_cell.angle_gamma   90.00
#
_symmetry.space_group_name_H-M   'P 1'
#
loop_
_entity.id
_entity.type
_entity.pdbx_description
1 polymer ?
#
loop_
_entity_poly.entity_id
_entity_poly.type
_entity_poly.pdbx_seq_one_letter_code
_entity_poly.pdbx_strand_id
1 'polypeptide(L)'
;MSKLPSVTGVQVETQLFPPTVKPPGTTNTLFLAGAGARGLDIQGKFVKFTAIGVYLEDSAVGSLAVKWKGKTAEELTESVEFFRDVVTG
;
A
#
# COMPACT_ATOMS: atom_id res chain seq x y z
N MET A 1 -9.27 -13.75 16.07
CA MET A 1 -8.53 -13.43 14.83
C MET A 1 -9.39 -12.46 14.04
N SER A 2 -8.93 -11.24 13.83
CA SER A 2 -9.59 -10.25 12.97
C SER A 2 -9.71 -10.81 11.55
N LYS A 3 -10.85 -10.55 10.91
CA LYS A 3 -11.08 -10.93 9.52
C LYS A 3 -10.22 -10.00 8.66
N LEU A 4 -9.36 -10.58 7.81
CA LEU A 4 -8.55 -9.81 6.86
C LEU A 4 -9.45 -8.85 6.06
N PRO A 5 -9.03 -7.60 5.85
CA PRO A 5 -9.76 -6.67 5.02
C PRO A 5 -9.97 -7.28 3.62
N SER A 6 -11.17 -7.11 3.07
CA SER A 6 -11.50 -7.59 1.73
C SER A 6 -10.79 -6.70 0.71
N VAL A 7 -9.54 -7.03 0.38
CA VAL A 7 -8.71 -6.32 -0.58
C VAL A 7 -8.61 -7.09 -1.90
N THR A 8 -8.50 -6.36 -3.00
CA THR A 8 -8.33 -6.92 -4.35
C THR A 8 -6.87 -6.84 -4.79
N GLY A 9 -6.48 -7.73 -5.71
CA GLY A 9 -5.20 -7.56 -6.41
C GLY A 9 -5.21 -6.33 -7.31
N VAL A 10 -4.03 -5.80 -7.60
CA VAL A 10 -3.86 -4.63 -8.47
C VAL A 10 -2.87 -4.97 -9.57
N GLN A 11 -3.26 -4.71 -10.82
CA GLN A 11 -2.37 -4.81 -11.96
C GLN A 11 -1.74 -3.45 -12.24
N VAL A 12 -0.40 -3.39 -12.25
CA VAL A 12 0.39 -2.22 -12.63
C VAL A 12 1.20 -2.60 -13.85
N GLU A 13 0.83 -2.03 -15.01
CA GLU A 13 1.37 -2.46 -16.31
C GLU A 13 1.13 -3.97 -16.54
N THR A 14 2.19 -4.74 -16.73
CA THR A 14 2.15 -6.20 -16.89
C THR A 14 2.31 -6.94 -15.56
N GLN A 15 2.59 -6.24 -14.46
CA GLN A 15 2.83 -6.85 -13.15
C GLN A 15 1.55 -6.92 -12.33
N LEU A 16 1.16 -8.12 -11.91
CA LEU A 16 0.06 -8.33 -10.99
C LEU A 16 0.59 -8.39 -9.54
N PHE A 17 0.06 -7.52 -8.69
CA PHE A 17 0.21 -7.61 -7.25
C PHE A 17 -0.99 -8.33 -6.65
N PRO A 18 -0.82 -9.54 -6.08
CA PRO A 18 -1.92 -10.28 -5.46
C PRO A 18 -2.44 -9.55 -4.21
N PRO A 19 -3.70 -9.81 -3.80
CA PRO A 19 -4.31 -9.17 -2.64
C PRO A 19 -3.59 -9.48 -1.33
N THR A 20 -2.92 -10.63 -1.24
CA THR A 20 -2.15 -11.03 -0.06
C THR A 20 -0.86 -11.72 -0.44
N VAL A 21 0.15 -11.63 0.43
CA VAL A 21 1.45 -12.30 0.27
C VAL A 21 1.95 -12.83 1.61
N LYS A 22 2.84 -13.83 1.56
CA LYS A 22 3.59 -14.30 2.73
C LYS A 22 5.08 -14.08 2.46
N PRO A 23 5.71 -13.08 3.09
CA PRO A 23 7.11 -12.78 2.85
C PRO A 23 8.01 -13.88 3.42
N PRO A 24 9.22 -14.10 2.85
CA PRO A 24 10.13 -15.14 3.33
C PRO A 24 10.69 -14.86 4.74
N GLY A 25 10.67 -13.59 5.19
CA GLY A 25 11.23 -13.17 6.47
C GLY A 25 10.29 -13.27 7.67
N THR A 26 9.01 -13.60 7.47
CA THR A 26 8.03 -13.71 8.57
C THR A 26 7.01 -14.82 8.28
N THR A 27 6.27 -15.24 9.31
CA THR A 27 5.13 -16.16 9.13
C THR A 27 3.82 -15.44 8.85
N ASN A 28 3.81 -14.11 8.91
CA ASN A 28 2.60 -13.30 8.83
C ASN A 28 2.14 -13.17 7.38
N THR A 29 0.82 -13.20 7.18
CA THR A 29 0.20 -12.86 5.89
C THR A 29 0.01 -11.36 5.84
N LEU A 30 0.51 -10.72 4.78
CA LEU A 30 0.35 -9.30 4.54
C LEU A 30 -0.74 -9.07 3.48
N PHE A 31 -1.46 -7.96 3.58
CA PHE A 31 -2.45 -7.54 2.60
C PHE A 31 -1.91 -6.40 1.73
N LEU A 32 -2.36 -6.30 0.48
CA LEU A 32 -1.97 -5.24 -0.44
C LEU A 32 -2.62 -3.91 -0.04
N ALA A 33 -1.81 -2.97 0.43
CA ALA A 33 -2.27 -1.63 0.83
C ALA A 33 -2.30 -0.66 -0.35
N GLY A 34 -1.43 -0.84 -1.34
CA GLY A 34 -1.42 -0.04 -2.56
C GLY A 34 -0.37 -0.53 -3.55
N ALA A 35 -0.57 -0.19 -4.83
CA ALA A 35 0.42 -0.44 -5.88
C ALA A 35 0.44 0.71 -6.89
N GLY A 36 1.60 0.95 -7.50
CA GLY A 36 1.78 2.00 -8.50
C GLY A 36 3.07 1.86 -9.29
N ALA A 37 3.21 2.64 -10.35
CA ALA A 37 4.43 2.67 -11.17
C ALA A 37 5.33 3.83 -10.73
N ARG A 38 6.64 3.61 -10.75
CA ARG A 38 7.65 4.67 -10.60
C ARG A 38 8.37 4.84 -11.93
N GLY A 39 8.52 6.10 -12.34
CA GLY A 39 9.10 6.47 -13.62
C GLY A 39 9.89 7.77 -13.56
N LEU A 40 10.49 8.14 -14.69
CA LEU A 40 11.14 9.43 -14.92
C LEU A 40 10.70 10.00 -16.27
N ASP A 41 10.60 11.32 -16.35
CA ASP A 41 10.40 11.99 -17.64
C ASP A 41 11.70 12.01 -18.44
N ILE A 42 11.67 11.38 -19.61
CA ILE A 42 12.78 11.31 -20.54
C ILE A 42 12.29 11.86 -21.88
N GLN A 43 12.86 13.00 -22.29
CA GLN A 43 12.51 13.67 -23.55
C GLN A 43 10.99 13.96 -23.67
N GLY A 44 10.37 14.43 -22.59
CA GLY A 44 8.94 14.79 -22.57
C GLY A 44 7.98 13.59 -22.54
N LYS A 45 8.49 12.38 -22.29
CA LYS A 45 7.68 11.17 -22.08
C LYS A 45 7.94 10.60 -20.69
N PHE A 46 6.88 10.29 -19.96
CA PHE A 46 6.99 9.60 -18.67
C PHE A 46 7.30 8.12 -18.90
N VAL A 47 8.56 7.74 -18.67
CA VAL A 47 9.04 6.36 -18.83
C VAL A 47 8.94 5.64 -17.48
N LYS A 48 8.09 4.62 -17.41
CA LYS A 48 7.90 3.77 -16.22
C LYS A 48 8.99 2.71 -16.16
N PHE A 49 9.67 2.60 -15.02
CA PHE A 49 10.77 1.66 -14.81
C PHE A 49 10.39 0.52 -13.89
N THR A 50 9.68 0.82 -12.81
CA THR A 50 9.32 -0.19 -11.81
C THR A 50 7.85 -0.12 -11.46
N ALA A 51 7.28 -1.29 -11.19
CA ALA A 51 6.00 -1.42 -10.52
C ALA A 51 6.28 -1.73 -9.04
N ILE A 52 5.63 -1.02 -8.13
CA ILE A 52 5.85 -1.10 -6.69
C ILE A 52 4.52 -1.47 -6.03
N GLY A 53 4.53 -2.51 -5.19
CA GLY A 53 3.43 -2.88 -4.31
C GLY A 53 3.86 -2.71 -2.86
N VAL A 54 2.98 -2.12 -2.05
CA VAL A 54 3.17 -1.94 -0.60
C VAL A 54 2.19 -2.86 0.12
N TYR A 55 2.73 -3.69 1.00
CA TYR A 55 1.96 -4.65 1.79
C TYR A 55 2.08 -4.35 3.28
N LEU A 56 0.97 -4.43 3.99
CA LEU A 56 0.89 -4.15 5.43
C LEU A 56 0.35 -5.37 6.18
N GLU A 57 0.66 -5.47 7.47
CA GLU A 57 0.04 -6.47 8.35
C GLU A 57 -1.41 -6.10 8.67
N ASP A 58 -2.26 -7.11 8.92
CA ASP A 58 -3.67 -6.91 9.30
C ASP A 58 -3.85 -5.98 10.51
N SER A 59 -2.92 -6.04 11.47
CA SER A 59 -2.88 -5.20 12.66
C SER A 59 -2.77 -3.70 12.34
N ALA A 60 -2.19 -3.33 11.19
CA ALA A 60 -2.01 -1.94 10.77
C ALA A 60 -3.35 -1.22 10.61
N VAL A 61 -4.41 -1.91 10.18
CA VAL A 61 -5.75 -1.33 10.06
C VAL A 61 -6.26 -0.86 11.41
N GLY A 62 -6.11 -1.70 12.44
CA GLY A 62 -6.50 -1.36 13.81
C GLY A 62 -5.68 -0.20 14.38
N SER A 63 -4.35 -0.22 14.18
CA SER A 63 -3.44 0.82 14.64
C SER A 63 -3.76 2.19 14.02
N LEU A 64 -3.88 2.25 12.69
CA LEU A 64 -4.14 3.50 11.96
C LEU A 64 -5.56 4.03 12.20
N ALA A 65 -6.55 3.15 12.38
CA ALA A 65 -7.94 3.55 12.55
C ALA A 65 -8.19 4.38 13.82
N VAL A 66 -7.31 4.33 14.83
CA VAL A 66 -7.45 5.14 16.05
C VAL A 66 -7.44 6.64 15.73
N LYS A 67 -6.64 7.05 14.75
CA LYS A 67 -6.39 8.46 14.40
C LYS A 67 -6.95 8.85 13.03
N TRP A 68 -6.88 7.94 12.07
CA TRP A 68 -7.12 8.24 10.66
C TRP A 68 -8.50 7.81 10.16
N LYS A 69 -9.30 7.12 10.99
CA LYS A 69 -10.64 6.68 10.61
C LYS A 69 -11.57 7.88 10.36
N GLY A 70 -12.30 7.82 9.25
CA GLY A 70 -13.27 8.85 8.86
C GLY A 70 -12.65 9.98 8.03
N LYS A 71 -11.33 9.98 7.83
CA LYS A 71 -10.66 10.87 6.87
C LYS A 71 -10.89 10.42 5.43
N THR A 72 -11.03 11.37 4.52
CA THR A 72 -11.16 11.08 3.08
C THR A 72 -9.81 10.67 2.49
N ALA A 73 -9.84 10.06 1.30
CA ALA A 73 -8.61 9.66 0.62
C ALA A 73 -7.72 10.88 0.30
N GLU A 74 -8.33 12.02 -0.04
CA GLU A 74 -7.66 13.28 -0.33
C GLU A 74 -6.97 13.84 0.92
N GLU A 75 -7.68 13.89 2.05
CA GLU A 75 -7.10 14.32 3.34
C GLU A 75 -5.90 13.45 3.75
N LEU A 76 -5.99 12.13 3.54
CA LEU A 76 -4.91 11.19 3.85
C LEU A 76 -3.73 11.34 2.88
N THR A 77 -3.99 11.59 1.59
CA THR A 77 -2.96 11.76 0.56
C THR A 77 -2.10 12.99 0.81
N GLU A 78 -2.71 14.07 1.32
CA GLU A 78 -2.00 15.31 1.64
C GLU A 78 -1.33 15.28 3.03
N SER A 79 -1.63 14.28 3.86
CA SER A 79 -1.12 14.17 5.23
C SER A 79 0.23 13.44 5.29
N VAL A 80 1.32 14.20 5.44
CA VAL A 80 2.66 13.66 5.72
C VAL A 80 2.66 12.82 7.00
N GLU A 81 1.87 13.21 7.99
CA GLU A 81 1.78 12.52 9.27
C GLU A 81 1.11 11.14 9.13
N PHE A 82 0.12 10.99 8.24
CA PHE A 82 -0.47 9.69 7.94
C PHE A 82 0.58 8.72 7.39
N PHE A 83 1.36 9.14 6.39
CA PHE A 83 2.41 8.30 5.84
C PHE A 83 3.54 8.03 6.83
N ARG A 84 3.84 8.97 7.74
CA ARG A 84 4.79 8.71 8.84
C ARG A 84 4.27 7.60 9.75
N ASP A 85 3.00 7.65 10.14
CA ASP A 85 2.38 6.61 10.96
C ASP A 85 2.32 5.26 10.21
N VAL A 86 2.14 5.24 8.89
CA VAL A 86 2.25 4.01 8.07
C VAL A 86 3.66 3.42 8.07
N VAL A 87 4.69 4.27 8.07
CA VAL A 87 6.11 3.84 8.01
C VAL A 87 6.64 3.40 9.37
N THR A 88 6.23 4.07 10.46
CA THR A 88 6.84 3.87 11.79
C THR A 88 5.89 3.31 12.85
N GLY A 89 4.59 3.22 12.56
CA GLY A 89 3.54 2.87 13.52
C GLY A 89 3.32 1.38 13.74
#